data_AF-A0A537BM68-F1
#
_entry.id   AF-A0A537BM68-F1
#
_cell.length_a   1.000
_cell.length_b   1.000
_cell.length_c   1.000
_cell.angle_alpha   90.00
_cell.angle_beta   90.00
_cell.angle_gamma   90.00
#
_symmetry.space_group_name_H-M   'P 1'
#
loop_
_entity.id
_entity.type
_entity.pdbx_description
1 polymer ?
#
loop_
_entity_poly.entity_id
_entity_poly.type
_entity_poly.pdbx_seq_one_letter_code
_entity_poly.pdbx_strand_id
1 'polypeptide(L)'
;MRRRDFLACGCACLVPGLAAAQAAWEIPARFARPDAGSDEGGLWSMMDREEVRLRKSPFSLRDPKLQAYVQDIACRLAGEHCPDVRVHLVRTPLFNASMAPNGMMQVWSGLMLRVDNEAQLAAVLGHEIGHYLARHSVERLRDAKSRSAFGMFIGMFGAVGAVGQLGLYAGMFAYSREHESQADSIGVLLMRKAGYDAAEAAKVWENLQLEIKARPDGDALRSPFFATHPPAAERQQALAELARASPGGAANEAQWREGVKPFLRDWLHEEVKRGQHEESLALLGRMIARSPALADYRWARGEVYRLRARESDLDSAVADYLAAIADGGEPPDTHRGLGMIYRARHQSPEARTSFQRYLELAPEAPDSAMIKSYIEELTT
;
A
#
# COMPACT_ATOMS: atom_id res chain seq x y z
N MET A 1 -16.46 -59.29 53.75
CA MET A 1 -15.75 -58.20 53.04
C MET A 1 -15.26 -58.75 51.70
N ARG A 2 -15.97 -58.46 50.60
CA ARG A 2 -15.56 -58.85 49.24
C ARG A 2 -15.56 -57.60 48.35
N ARG A 3 -14.44 -57.43 47.64
CA ARG A 3 -14.16 -56.37 46.67
C ARG A 3 -15.25 -56.32 45.59
N ARG A 4 -15.70 -55.12 45.24
CA ARG A 4 -16.42 -54.84 43.99
C ARG A 4 -15.48 -54.04 43.11
N ASP A 5 -15.12 -54.64 41.98
CA ASP A 5 -14.31 -54.05 40.93
C ASP A 5 -15.09 -52.92 40.25
N PHE A 6 -14.47 -51.74 40.18
CA PHE A 6 -14.97 -50.64 39.35
C PHE A 6 -14.48 -50.85 37.92
N LEU A 7 -15.41 -51.16 37.02
CA LEU A 7 -15.22 -51.10 35.57
C LEU A 7 -14.98 -49.64 35.17
N ALA A 8 -13.78 -49.35 34.71
CA ALA A 8 -13.46 -48.11 34.02
C ALA A 8 -14.09 -48.14 32.62
N CYS A 9 -15.18 -47.40 32.43
CA CYS A 9 -15.76 -47.14 31.12
C CYS A 9 -14.93 -46.02 30.46
N GLY A 10 -13.97 -46.40 29.63
CA GLY A 10 -13.22 -45.46 28.78
C GLY A 10 -14.15 -44.90 27.70
N CYS A 11 -14.66 -43.70 27.92
CA CYS A 11 -15.37 -42.95 26.89
C CYS A 11 -14.32 -42.36 25.93
N ALA A 12 -14.00 -43.09 24.86
CA ALA A 12 -13.23 -42.57 23.75
C ALA A 12 -14.11 -41.60 22.96
N CYS A 13 -14.08 -40.31 23.34
CA CYS A 13 -14.56 -39.23 22.50
C CYS A 13 -13.62 -39.12 21.30
N LEU A 14 -13.96 -39.81 20.21
CA LEU A 14 -13.43 -39.54 18.89
C LEU A 14 -13.81 -38.11 18.52
N VAL A 15 -12.89 -37.17 18.69
CA VAL A 15 -12.97 -35.86 18.05
C VAL A 15 -12.86 -36.12 16.55
N PRO A 16 -13.90 -35.84 15.74
CA PRO A 16 -13.74 -35.91 14.31
C PRO A 16 -12.74 -34.82 13.93
N GLY A 17 -11.58 -35.23 13.42
CA GLY A 17 -10.62 -34.31 12.85
C GLY A 17 -11.31 -33.46 11.80
N LEU A 18 -11.22 -32.14 11.96
CA LEU A 18 -11.54 -31.15 10.95
C LEU A 18 -10.51 -31.26 9.81
N ALA A 19 -10.57 -32.36 9.06
CA ALA A 19 -10.05 -32.43 7.71
C ALA A 19 -11.25 -32.36 6.77
N ALA A 20 -11.94 -31.21 6.79
CA ALA A 20 -12.82 -30.88 5.69
C ALA A 20 -11.92 -30.73 4.47
N ALA A 21 -12.04 -31.67 3.53
CA ALA A 21 -11.44 -31.54 2.21
C ALA A 21 -11.99 -30.25 1.59
N GLN A 22 -11.21 -29.18 1.63
CA GLN A 22 -11.44 -28.02 0.79
C GLN A 22 -11.35 -28.51 -0.64
N ALA A 23 -12.50 -28.65 -1.30
CA ALA A 23 -12.53 -28.80 -2.74
C ALA A 23 -11.62 -27.72 -3.32
N ALA A 24 -10.62 -28.12 -4.11
CA ALA A 24 -9.67 -27.18 -4.68
C ALA A 24 -10.46 -26.17 -5.50
N TRP A 25 -10.44 -24.90 -5.09
CA TRP A 25 -11.10 -23.85 -5.84
C TRP A 25 -10.43 -23.74 -7.22
N GLU A 26 -11.23 -23.89 -8.27
CA GLU A 26 -10.77 -23.79 -9.65
C GLU A 26 -10.98 -22.37 -10.17
N ILE A 27 -10.00 -21.89 -10.96
CA ILE A 27 -10.11 -20.58 -11.60
C ILE A 27 -11.25 -20.67 -12.62
N PRO A 28 -12.26 -19.79 -12.55
CA PRO A 28 -13.38 -19.82 -13.49
C PRO A 28 -12.91 -19.48 -14.91
N ALA A 29 -13.74 -19.78 -15.91
CA ALA A 29 -13.50 -19.30 -17.27
C ALA A 29 -13.62 -17.77 -17.35
N ARG A 30 -13.00 -17.16 -18.37
CA ARG A 30 -13.11 -15.72 -18.65
C ARG A 30 -14.55 -15.25 -18.73
N PHE A 31 -14.81 -14.10 -18.13
CA PHE A 31 -16.14 -13.51 -18.10
C PHE A 31 -16.46 -12.83 -19.43
N ALA A 32 -17.60 -13.18 -20.01
CA ALA A 32 -18.17 -12.40 -21.11
C ALA A 32 -18.70 -11.08 -20.57
N ARG A 33 -18.68 -10.04 -21.41
CA ARG A 33 -19.30 -8.75 -21.05
C ARG A 33 -20.80 -8.97 -20.77
N PRO A 34 -21.31 -8.57 -19.59
CA PRO A 34 -22.72 -8.74 -19.25
C PRO A 34 -23.66 -7.91 -20.14
N ASP A 35 -24.92 -8.33 -20.21
CA ASP A 35 -25.97 -7.55 -20.88
C ASP A 35 -26.09 -6.15 -20.26
N ALA A 36 -26.19 -5.12 -21.11
CA ALA A 36 -26.19 -3.73 -20.67
C ALA A 36 -27.41 -3.35 -19.80
N GLY A 37 -28.54 -4.08 -19.93
CA GLY A 37 -29.73 -3.89 -19.12
C GLY A 37 -29.66 -4.58 -17.75
N SER A 38 -28.66 -5.44 -17.52
CA SER A 38 -28.45 -6.09 -16.23
C SER A 38 -27.85 -5.15 -15.18
N ASP A 39 -27.97 -5.54 -13.90
CA ASP A 39 -27.35 -4.83 -12.79
C ASP A 39 -25.82 -4.73 -12.94
N GLU A 40 -25.21 -5.84 -13.32
CA GLU A 40 -23.79 -5.96 -13.55
C GLU A 40 -23.33 -5.19 -14.79
N GLY A 41 -24.05 -5.26 -15.91
CA GLY A 41 -23.74 -4.48 -17.11
C GLY A 41 -23.81 -2.97 -16.86
N GLY A 42 -24.73 -2.53 -16.00
CA GLY A 42 -24.78 -1.17 -15.49
C GLY A 42 -23.53 -0.78 -14.68
N LEU A 43 -23.07 -1.66 -13.78
CA LEU A 43 -21.85 -1.45 -13.00
C LEU A 43 -20.60 -1.41 -13.90
N TRP A 44 -20.48 -2.31 -14.88
CA TRP A 44 -19.38 -2.29 -15.85
C TRP A 44 -19.37 -0.98 -16.65
N SER A 45 -20.52 -0.54 -17.14
CA SER A 45 -20.63 0.71 -17.90
C SER A 45 -20.26 1.95 -17.08
N MET A 46 -20.48 1.90 -15.76
CA MET A 46 -20.00 2.94 -14.84
C MET A 46 -18.48 2.91 -14.68
N MET A 47 -17.90 1.72 -14.52
CA MET A 47 -16.47 1.57 -14.39
C MET A 47 -15.72 1.93 -15.67
N ASP A 48 -16.32 1.71 -16.85
CA ASP A 48 -15.78 2.19 -18.12
C ASP A 48 -15.68 3.72 -18.17
N ARG A 49 -16.68 4.44 -17.63
CA ARG A 49 -16.64 5.90 -17.52
C ARG A 49 -15.56 6.36 -16.54
N GLU A 50 -15.41 5.65 -15.42
CA GLU A 50 -14.34 5.94 -14.47
C GLU A 50 -12.95 5.71 -15.05
N GLU A 51 -12.77 4.62 -15.79
CA GLU A 51 -11.52 4.32 -16.47
C GLU A 51 -11.14 5.46 -17.44
N VAL A 52 -12.10 5.98 -18.20
CA VAL A 52 -11.87 7.15 -19.07
C VAL A 52 -11.50 8.40 -18.29
N ARG A 53 -12.13 8.67 -17.14
CA ARG A 53 -11.79 9.80 -16.27
C ARG A 53 -10.38 9.66 -15.70
N LEU A 54 -10.06 8.48 -15.17
CA LEU A 54 -8.76 8.19 -14.57
C LEU A 54 -7.62 8.38 -15.58
N ARG A 55 -7.77 7.88 -16.81
CA ARG A 55 -6.76 8.05 -17.88
C ARG A 55 -6.45 9.52 -18.18
N LYS A 56 -7.42 10.41 -18.03
CA LYS A 56 -7.27 11.86 -18.23
C LYS A 56 -6.83 12.63 -16.98
N SER A 57 -6.83 11.97 -15.81
CA SER A 57 -6.51 12.59 -14.53
C SER A 57 -5.07 13.13 -14.48
N PRO A 58 -4.82 14.26 -13.81
CA PRO A 58 -3.45 14.72 -13.50
C PRO A 58 -2.73 13.79 -12.52
N PHE A 59 -3.47 12.96 -11.78
CA PHE A 59 -2.91 11.96 -10.86
C PHE A 59 -2.51 10.65 -11.56
N SER A 60 -2.69 10.51 -12.87
CA SER A 60 -2.24 9.31 -13.58
C SER A 60 -0.72 9.31 -13.74
N LEU A 61 -0.07 8.24 -13.27
CA LEU A 61 1.35 7.99 -13.53
C LEU A 61 1.47 7.30 -14.89
N ARG A 62 2.14 7.97 -15.86
CA ARG A 62 2.19 7.54 -17.27
C ARG A 62 3.56 7.09 -17.73
N ASP A 63 4.43 6.70 -16.80
CA ASP A 63 5.73 6.15 -17.17
C ASP A 63 5.53 4.78 -17.84
N PRO A 64 5.93 4.60 -19.11
CA PRO A 64 5.64 3.39 -19.86
C PRO A 64 6.38 2.16 -19.32
N LYS A 65 7.56 2.33 -18.71
CA LYS A 65 8.35 1.22 -18.17
C LYS A 65 7.71 0.69 -16.88
N LEU A 66 7.39 1.59 -15.94
CA LEU A 66 6.70 1.22 -14.71
C LEU A 66 5.32 0.63 -15.00
N GLN A 67 4.57 1.24 -15.93
CA GLN A 67 3.27 0.73 -16.36
C GLN A 67 3.35 -0.68 -16.93
N ALA A 68 4.30 -0.95 -17.83
CA ALA A 68 4.50 -2.28 -18.40
C ALA A 68 4.93 -3.30 -17.34
N TYR A 69 5.81 -2.89 -16.42
CA TYR A 69 6.31 -3.75 -15.35
C TYR A 69 5.19 -4.20 -14.38
N VAL A 70 4.34 -3.27 -13.92
CA VAL A 70 3.21 -3.63 -13.03
C VAL A 70 2.13 -4.40 -13.79
N GLN A 71 1.88 -4.08 -15.06
CA GLN A 71 0.96 -4.84 -15.92
C GLN A 71 1.42 -6.29 -16.12
N ASP A 72 2.73 -6.52 -16.29
CA ASP A 72 3.30 -7.86 -16.43
C ASP A 72 3.08 -8.71 -15.16
N ILE A 73 3.32 -8.14 -13.97
CA ILE A 73 3.02 -8.79 -12.69
C ILE A 73 1.54 -9.21 -12.62
N ALA A 74 0.63 -8.28 -12.91
CA ALA A 74 -0.80 -8.52 -12.88
C ALA A 74 -1.23 -9.60 -13.90
N CYS A 75 -0.65 -9.59 -15.10
CA CYS A 75 -0.92 -10.59 -16.13
C CYS A 75 -0.39 -11.98 -15.78
N ARG A 76 0.82 -12.08 -15.18
CA ARG A 76 1.34 -13.35 -14.67
C ARG A 76 0.42 -13.98 -13.61
N LEU A 77 -0.15 -13.15 -12.74
CA LEU A 77 -1.13 -13.59 -11.73
C LEU A 77 -2.47 -14.00 -12.36
N ALA A 78 -2.98 -13.20 -13.31
CA ALA A 78 -4.29 -13.43 -13.92
C ALA A 78 -4.32 -14.62 -14.89
N GLY A 79 -3.16 -15.05 -15.43
CA GLY A 79 -3.08 -16.16 -16.36
C GLY A 79 -3.95 -15.93 -17.60
N GLU A 80 -4.90 -16.83 -17.86
CA GLU A 80 -5.83 -16.71 -18.99
C GLU A 80 -6.67 -15.43 -18.94
N HIS A 81 -6.90 -14.85 -17.75
CA HIS A 81 -7.62 -13.59 -17.57
C HIS A 81 -6.77 -12.33 -17.85
N CYS A 82 -5.48 -12.44 -18.20
CA CYS A 82 -4.65 -11.27 -18.52
C CYS A 82 -5.30 -10.28 -19.51
N PRO A 83 -6.02 -10.71 -20.58
CA PRO A 83 -6.69 -9.77 -21.49
C PRO A 83 -7.85 -8.99 -20.86
N ASP A 84 -8.34 -9.41 -19.69
CA ASP A 84 -9.34 -8.68 -18.91
C ASP A 84 -8.70 -7.57 -18.08
N VAL A 85 -7.43 -7.72 -17.67
CA VAL A 85 -6.75 -6.85 -16.69
C VAL A 85 -6.12 -5.63 -17.36
N ARG A 86 -6.55 -4.44 -16.95
CA ARG A 86 -5.99 -3.16 -17.39
C ARG A 86 -5.52 -2.35 -16.19
N VAL A 87 -4.21 -2.33 -15.96
CA VAL A 87 -3.58 -1.62 -14.83
C VAL A 87 -3.51 -0.12 -15.13
N HIS A 88 -3.86 0.70 -14.13
CA HIS A 88 -3.68 2.15 -14.14
C HIS A 88 -2.94 2.56 -12.87
N LEU A 89 -1.78 3.19 -13.04
CA LEU A 89 -0.96 3.67 -11.94
C LEU A 89 -1.43 5.06 -11.49
N VAL A 90 -1.58 5.24 -10.18
CA VAL A 90 -2.16 6.46 -9.58
C VAL A 90 -1.18 7.09 -8.60
N ARG A 91 -0.88 8.37 -8.82
CA ARG A 91 -0.06 9.22 -7.97
C ARG A 91 -0.84 9.62 -6.72
N THR A 92 -0.62 8.87 -5.64
CA THR A 92 -1.20 9.15 -4.32
C THR A 92 -0.40 8.39 -3.27
N PRO A 93 0.07 9.06 -2.19
CA PRO A 93 0.98 8.47 -1.21
C PRO A 93 0.29 7.49 -0.24
N LEU A 94 -0.99 7.16 -0.48
CA LEU A 94 -1.76 6.23 0.35
C LEU A 94 -1.56 4.79 -0.15
N PHE A 95 -1.48 3.85 0.78
CA PHE A 95 -1.48 2.42 0.47
C PHE A 95 -2.85 2.02 -0.07
N ASN A 96 -2.94 1.64 -1.35
CA ASN A 96 -4.15 1.06 -1.91
C ASN A 96 -3.91 0.37 -3.27
N ALA A 97 -4.76 -0.61 -3.56
CA ALA A 97 -5.04 -1.10 -4.90
C ALA A 97 -6.54 -1.46 -4.97
N SER A 98 -7.08 -1.55 -6.18
CA SER A 98 -8.44 -2.06 -6.36
C SER A 98 -8.61 -2.62 -7.77
N MET A 99 -9.47 -3.64 -7.91
CA MET A 99 -9.88 -4.12 -9.23
C MET A 99 -11.40 -4.03 -9.39
N ALA A 100 -11.82 -3.37 -10.47
CA ALA A 100 -13.21 -3.22 -10.87
C ALA A 100 -13.72 -4.46 -11.63
N PRO A 101 -15.04 -4.70 -11.64
CA PRO A 101 -15.63 -5.85 -12.34
C PRO A 101 -15.45 -5.83 -13.86
N ASN A 102 -15.16 -4.66 -14.47
CA ASN A 102 -14.83 -4.58 -15.89
C ASN A 102 -13.35 -4.91 -16.19
N GLY A 103 -12.54 -5.22 -15.17
CA GLY A 103 -11.12 -5.52 -15.29
C GLY A 103 -10.16 -4.32 -15.19
N MET A 104 -10.68 -3.12 -14.96
CA MET A 104 -9.85 -1.96 -14.62
C MET A 104 -9.23 -2.15 -13.23
N MET A 105 -7.91 -2.14 -13.15
CA MET A 105 -7.16 -2.22 -11.89
C MET A 105 -6.47 -0.89 -11.62
N GLN A 106 -6.53 -0.40 -10.39
CA GLN A 106 -5.82 0.78 -9.92
C GLN A 106 -4.74 0.38 -8.92
N VAL A 107 -3.54 0.95 -9.06
CA VAL A 107 -2.40 0.70 -8.16
C VAL A 107 -1.79 2.04 -7.75
N TRP A 108 -1.73 2.31 -6.45
CA TRP A 108 -1.36 3.63 -5.93
C TRP A 108 0.14 3.71 -5.61
N SER A 109 0.78 4.87 -5.81
CA SER A 109 2.22 5.05 -5.52
C SER A 109 2.57 4.77 -4.06
N GLY A 110 1.67 5.06 -3.11
CA GLY A 110 1.85 4.74 -1.70
C GLY A 110 1.91 3.24 -1.40
N LEU A 111 1.23 2.40 -2.19
CA LEU A 111 1.40 0.94 -2.12
C LEU A 111 2.78 0.54 -2.64
N MET A 112 3.18 1.05 -3.82
CA MET A 112 4.48 0.74 -4.42
C MET A 112 5.66 1.21 -3.53
N LEU A 113 5.52 2.33 -2.81
CA LEU A 113 6.54 2.76 -1.85
C LEU A 113 6.70 1.81 -0.65
N ARG A 114 5.64 1.11 -0.25
CA ARG A 114 5.58 0.32 0.99
C ARG A 114 5.98 -1.15 0.82
N VAL A 115 5.86 -1.69 -0.38
CA VAL A 115 6.27 -3.07 -0.67
C VAL A 115 7.79 -3.16 -0.81
N ASP A 116 8.38 -4.17 -0.17
CA ASP A 116 9.84 -4.36 -0.17
C ASP A 116 10.32 -5.07 -1.45
N ASN A 117 9.44 -5.79 -2.14
CA ASN A 117 9.78 -6.64 -3.28
C ASN A 117 8.58 -6.89 -4.22
N GLU A 118 8.83 -7.49 -5.38
CA GLU A 118 7.82 -7.76 -6.41
C GLU A 118 6.74 -8.72 -5.90
N ALA A 119 7.10 -9.73 -5.10
CA ALA A 119 6.14 -10.70 -4.57
C ALA A 119 5.18 -10.07 -3.57
N GLN A 120 5.60 -9.08 -2.78
CA GLN A 120 4.70 -8.30 -1.93
C GLN A 120 3.70 -7.49 -2.75
N LEU A 121 4.12 -6.87 -3.87
CA LEU A 121 3.20 -6.25 -4.80
C LEU A 121 2.24 -7.29 -5.39
N ALA A 122 2.78 -8.42 -5.83
CA ALA A 122 2.00 -9.52 -6.41
C ALA A 122 0.97 -10.09 -5.42
N ALA A 123 1.24 -10.09 -4.12
CA ALA A 123 0.29 -10.49 -3.09
C ALA A 123 -0.94 -9.58 -3.06
N VAL A 124 -0.73 -8.26 -3.08
CA VAL A 124 -1.82 -7.28 -3.11
C VAL A 124 -2.59 -7.36 -4.43
N LEU A 125 -1.90 -7.44 -5.57
CA LEU A 125 -2.59 -7.55 -6.87
C LEU A 125 -3.33 -8.89 -7.02
N GLY A 126 -2.76 -9.97 -6.50
CA GLY A 126 -3.38 -11.30 -6.49
C GLY A 126 -4.64 -11.35 -5.64
N HIS A 127 -4.64 -10.65 -4.50
CA HIS A 127 -5.82 -10.44 -3.66
C HIS A 127 -6.94 -9.70 -4.43
N GLU A 128 -6.61 -8.62 -5.12
CA GLU A 128 -7.58 -7.87 -5.95
C GLU A 128 -8.13 -8.71 -7.12
N ILE A 129 -7.27 -9.49 -7.79
CA ILE A 129 -7.71 -10.45 -8.81
C ILE A 129 -8.60 -11.53 -8.18
N GLY A 130 -8.33 -11.94 -6.94
CA GLY A 130 -9.18 -12.85 -6.17
C GLY A 130 -10.60 -12.31 -6.01
N HIS A 131 -10.76 -11.03 -5.63
CA HIS A 131 -12.08 -10.38 -5.60
C HIS A 131 -12.76 -10.35 -6.96
N TYR A 132 -12.01 -10.08 -8.03
CA TYR A 132 -12.52 -10.06 -9.39
C TYR A 132 -13.02 -11.45 -9.84
N LEU A 133 -12.21 -12.49 -9.66
CA LEU A 133 -12.54 -13.86 -10.04
C LEU A 133 -13.71 -14.43 -9.22
N ALA A 134 -13.81 -14.08 -7.95
CA ALA A 134 -14.93 -14.45 -7.09
C ALA A 134 -16.15 -13.54 -7.25
N ARG A 135 -16.08 -12.49 -8.08
CA ARG A 135 -17.18 -11.57 -8.41
C ARG A 135 -17.76 -10.84 -7.19
N HIS A 136 -16.95 -10.65 -6.15
CA HIS A 136 -17.37 -10.03 -4.87
C HIS A 136 -17.96 -8.62 -5.04
N SER A 137 -17.46 -7.81 -6.00
CA SER A 137 -18.01 -6.47 -6.25
C SER A 137 -19.46 -6.52 -6.80
N VAL A 138 -19.79 -7.57 -7.56
CA VAL A 138 -21.13 -7.77 -8.13
C VAL A 138 -22.09 -8.26 -7.04
N GLU A 139 -21.64 -9.17 -6.18
CA GLU A 139 -22.40 -9.61 -5.01
C GLU A 139 -22.72 -8.44 -4.08
N ARG A 140 -21.73 -7.58 -3.82
CA ARG A 140 -21.92 -6.39 -3.00
C ARG A 140 -22.85 -5.35 -3.61
N LEU A 141 -22.84 -5.20 -4.94
CA LEU A 141 -23.85 -4.39 -5.64
C LEU A 141 -25.26 -4.92 -5.37
N ARG A 142 -25.44 -6.24 -5.45
CA ARG A 142 -26.73 -6.91 -5.23
C ARG A 142 -27.19 -6.79 -3.79
N ASP A 143 -26.28 -6.89 -2.83
CA ASP A 143 -26.54 -6.64 -1.41
C ASP A 143 -26.93 -5.18 -1.14
N ALA A 144 -26.25 -4.22 -1.76
CA ALA A 144 -26.62 -2.81 -1.64
C ALA A 144 -28.00 -2.51 -2.25
N LYS A 145 -28.34 -3.18 -3.36
CA LYS A 145 -29.69 -3.12 -3.97
C LYS A 145 -30.76 -3.68 -3.04
N SER A 146 -30.52 -4.84 -2.45
CA SER A 146 -31.49 -5.49 -1.55
C SER A 146 -31.75 -4.69 -0.27
N ARG A 147 -30.76 -3.91 0.18
CA ARG A 147 -30.84 -3.03 1.37
C ARG A 147 -31.34 -1.61 1.09
N SER A 148 -31.85 -1.32 -0.12
CA SER A 148 -32.26 0.04 -0.55
C SER A 148 -31.16 1.11 -0.46
N ALA A 149 -29.88 0.70 -0.41
CA ALA A 149 -28.71 1.57 -0.32
C ALA A 149 -28.09 1.87 -1.71
N PHE A 150 -28.74 1.42 -2.79
CA PHE A 150 -28.20 1.47 -4.15
C PHE A 150 -27.83 2.88 -4.62
N GLY A 151 -28.66 3.89 -4.35
CA GLY A 151 -28.39 5.27 -4.78
C GLY A 151 -27.10 5.84 -4.15
N MET A 152 -26.85 5.52 -2.88
CA MET A 152 -25.63 5.90 -2.18
C MET A 152 -24.42 5.14 -2.71
N PHE A 153 -24.58 3.83 -2.99
CA PHE A 153 -23.53 3.00 -3.57
C PHE A 153 -23.06 3.53 -4.94
N ILE A 154 -24.00 3.91 -5.80
CA ILE A 154 -23.73 4.44 -7.15
C ILE A 154 -23.17 5.87 -7.09
N GLY A 155 -23.68 6.72 -6.19
CA GLY A 155 -23.26 8.12 -6.08
C GLY A 155 -21.77 8.32 -5.76
N MET A 156 -21.10 7.31 -5.21
CA MET A 156 -19.69 7.39 -4.84
C MET A 156 -18.74 7.25 -6.05
N PHE A 157 -19.12 6.50 -7.09
CA PHE A 157 -18.40 6.40 -8.38
C PHE A 157 -18.61 7.64 -9.27
N GLY A 158 -18.77 8.81 -8.64
CA GLY A 158 -18.74 10.13 -9.27
C GLY A 158 -17.75 11.07 -8.59
N ALA A 159 -17.16 10.65 -7.46
CA ALA A 159 -16.42 11.50 -6.54
C ALA A 159 -14.90 11.31 -6.66
N VAL A 160 -14.39 11.16 -7.89
CA VAL A 160 -12.95 11.06 -8.15
C VAL A 160 -12.23 12.26 -7.53
N GLY A 161 -11.37 12.01 -6.54
CA GLY A 161 -10.61 13.03 -5.80
C GLY A 161 -11.15 13.41 -4.42
N ALA A 162 -12.33 12.92 -4.00
CA ALA A 162 -12.92 13.25 -2.70
C ALA A 162 -12.60 12.21 -1.61
N VAL A 163 -11.30 12.03 -1.29
CA VAL A 163 -10.83 11.08 -0.27
C VAL A 163 -11.52 11.28 1.09
N GLY A 164 -11.92 12.50 1.44
CA GLY A 164 -12.57 12.82 2.72
C GLY A 164 -13.99 12.26 2.90
N GLN A 165 -14.73 11.96 1.83
CA GLN A 165 -16.10 11.42 1.93
C GLN A 165 -16.15 9.90 2.03
N LEU A 166 -15.07 9.21 1.68
CA LEU A 166 -14.97 7.74 1.73
C LEU A 166 -15.09 7.20 3.16
N GLY A 167 -14.62 7.93 4.18
CA GLY A 167 -14.69 7.48 5.58
C GLY A 167 -16.10 7.31 6.13
N LEU A 168 -17.06 8.17 5.72
CA LEU A 168 -18.46 8.11 6.20
C LEU A 168 -19.24 6.92 5.63
N TYR A 169 -18.81 6.41 4.47
CA TYR A 169 -19.46 5.32 3.76
C TYR A 169 -18.59 4.06 3.66
N ALA A 170 -17.42 4.06 4.30
CA ALA A 170 -16.44 2.98 4.29
C ALA A 170 -17.08 1.62 4.57
N GLY A 171 -17.92 1.51 5.61
CA GLY A 171 -18.60 0.26 5.98
C GLY A 171 -19.58 -0.28 4.91
N MET A 172 -20.14 0.58 4.04
CA MET A 172 -20.94 0.14 2.89
C MET A 172 -20.06 -0.42 1.77
N PHE A 173 -18.82 0.08 1.71
CA PHE A 173 -17.82 -0.32 0.74
C PHE A 173 -16.86 -1.42 1.23
N ALA A 174 -17.05 -1.91 2.44
CA ALA A 174 -16.27 -2.98 3.02
C ALA A 174 -16.69 -4.35 2.48
N TYR A 175 -15.72 -5.18 2.13
CA TYR A 175 -15.94 -6.60 1.90
C TYR A 175 -16.20 -7.31 3.24
N SER A 176 -16.96 -8.41 3.19
CA SER A 176 -17.20 -9.25 4.36
C SER A 176 -15.93 -10.04 4.72
N ARG A 177 -15.90 -10.62 5.93
CA ARG A 177 -14.78 -11.48 6.35
C ARG A 177 -14.63 -12.70 5.45
N GLU A 178 -15.75 -13.22 4.96
CA GLU A 178 -15.81 -14.35 4.03
C GLU A 178 -15.20 -13.96 2.67
N HIS A 179 -15.58 -12.80 2.12
CA HIS A 179 -14.99 -12.29 0.87
C HIS A 179 -13.48 -12.09 0.98
N GLU A 180 -13.01 -11.49 2.08
CA GLU A 180 -11.57 -11.28 2.31
C GLU A 180 -10.82 -12.61 2.44
N SER A 181 -11.36 -13.57 3.20
CA SER A 181 -10.74 -14.88 3.39
C SER A 181 -10.66 -15.68 2.09
N GLN A 182 -11.69 -15.59 1.25
CA GLN A 182 -11.71 -16.21 -0.06
C GLN A 182 -10.71 -15.53 -1.00
N ALA A 183 -10.67 -14.19 -1.04
CA ALA A 183 -9.73 -13.44 -1.86
C ALA A 183 -8.27 -13.68 -1.44
N ASP A 184 -7.98 -13.78 -0.14
CA ASP A 184 -6.66 -14.17 0.38
C ASP A 184 -6.24 -15.56 -0.12
N SER A 185 -7.16 -16.54 -0.03
CA SER A 185 -6.92 -17.92 -0.47
C SER A 185 -6.65 -18.00 -1.97
N ILE A 186 -7.44 -17.28 -2.77
CA ILE A 186 -7.24 -17.18 -4.23
C ILE A 186 -5.93 -16.46 -4.53
N GLY A 187 -5.65 -15.32 -3.88
CA GLY A 187 -4.42 -14.55 -4.08
C GLY A 187 -3.17 -15.39 -3.84
N VAL A 188 -3.12 -16.15 -2.74
CA VAL A 188 -2.02 -17.09 -2.46
C VAL A 188 -1.90 -18.16 -3.55
N LEU A 189 -3.01 -18.71 -4.03
CA LEU A 189 -3.01 -19.67 -5.14
C LEU A 189 -2.44 -19.04 -6.43
N LEU A 190 -2.83 -17.82 -6.77
CA LEU A 190 -2.35 -17.10 -7.96
C LEU A 190 -0.86 -16.78 -7.87
N MET A 191 -0.39 -16.30 -6.70
CA MET A 191 1.03 -16.08 -6.45
C MET A 191 1.85 -17.34 -6.69
N ARG A 192 1.41 -18.48 -6.14
CA ARG A 192 2.07 -19.77 -6.31
C ARG A 192 2.12 -20.21 -7.77
N LYS A 193 1.00 -20.08 -8.49
CA LYS A 193 0.93 -20.41 -9.93
C LYS A 193 1.85 -19.53 -10.76
N ALA A 194 2.02 -18.25 -10.37
CA ALA A 194 2.91 -17.30 -11.03
C ALA A 194 4.39 -17.42 -10.59
N GLY A 195 4.71 -18.33 -9.65
CA GLY A 195 6.07 -18.57 -9.18
C GLY A 195 6.59 -17.59 -8.13
N TYR A 196 5.71 -16.81 -7.50
CA TYR A 196 6.06 -15.89 -6.41
C TYR A 196 6.13 -16.59 -5.06
N ASP A 197 6.96 -16.06 -4.17
CA ASP A 197 6.96 -16.45 -2.75
C ASP A 197 5.67 -15.95 -2.06
N ALA A 198 4.74 -16.87 -1.82
CA ALA A 198 3.46 -16.56 -1.17
C ALA A 198 3.60 -16.17 0.30
N ALA A 199 4.74 -16.46 0.96
CA ALA A 199 4.97 -16.04 2.34
C ALA A 199 5.07 -14.50 2.46
N GLU A 200 5.37 -13.81 1.36
CA GLU A 200 5.41 -12.34 1.31
C GLU A 200 4.02 -11.72 1.56
N ALA A 201 2.91 -12.42 1.28
CA ALA A 201 1.56 -11.93 1.57
C ALA A 201 1.35 -11.63 3.07
N ALA A 202 1.83 -12.51 3.95
CA ALA A 202 1.75 -12.30 5.40
C ALA A 202 2.63 -11.14 5.86
N LYS A 203 3.78 -10.92 5.20
CA LYS A 203 4.71 -9.81 5.51
C LYS A 203 4.13 -8.46 5.13
N VAL A 204 3.36 -8.35 4.03
CA VAL A 204 2.63 -7.12 3.70
C VAL A 204 1.73 -6.70 4.87
N TRP A 205 0.98 -7.64 5.43
CA TRP A 205 0.13 -7.39 6.59
C TRP A 205 0.92 -6.98 7.83
N GLU A 206 2.02 -7.69 8.13
CA GLU A 206 2.91 -7.33 9.23
C GLU A 206 3.43 -5.88 9.08
N ASN A 207 3.87 -5.50 7.88
CA ASN A 207 4.37 -4.16 7.57
C ASN A 207 3.28 -3.09 7.77
N LEU A 208 2.05 -3.33 7.32
CA LEU A 208 0.94 -2.41 7.52
C LEU A 208 0.55 -2.26 9.00
N GLN A 209 0.60 -3.36 9.76
CA GLN A 209 0.30 -3.34 11.19
C GLN A 209 1.32 -2.50 11.97
N LEU A 210 2.59 -2.42 11.51
CA LEU A 210 3.58 -1.51 12.11
C LEU A 210 3.17 -0.05 11.94
N GLU A 211 2.71 0.35 10.74
CA GLU A 211 2.23 1.72 10.50
C GLU A 211 0.96 2.03 11.31
N ILE A 212 -0.01 1.11 11.37
CA ILE A 212 -1.24 1.31 12.16
C ILE A 212 -0.93 1.48 13.65
N LYS A 213 -0.04 0.64 14.21
CA LYS A 213 0.34 0.69 15.63
C LYS A 213 1.10 1.97 16.00
N ALA A 214 1.73 2.64 15.03
CA ALA A 214 2.39 3.91 15.25
C ALA A 214 1.40 5.06 15.45
N ARG A 215 0.14 4.92 14.97
CA ARG A 215 -0.89 5.96 15.12
C ARG A 215 -1.23 6.22 16.59
N PRO A 216 -1.39 7.48 17.01
CA PRO A 216 -1.80 7.81 18.38
C PRO A 216 -3.16 7.23 18.78
N ASP A 217 -4.10 7.13 17.83
CA ASP A 217 -5.45 6.59 18.03
C ASP A 217 -5.57 5.10 17.66
N GLY A 218 -4.56 4.53 17.00
CA GLY A 218 -4.56 3.16 16.50
C GLY A 218 -5.67 2.86 15.46
N ASP A 219 -6.35 3.88 14.94
CA ASP A 219 -7.54 3.68 14.11
C ASP A 219 -7.15 3.27 12.68
N ALA A 220 -7.27 1.98 12.38
CA ALA A 220 -7.01 1.42 11.07
C ALA A 220 -7.95 1.97 9.98
N LEU A 221 -9.20 2.33 10.32
CA LEU A 221 -10.26 2.68 9.35
C LEU A 221 -10.02 4.00 8.62
N ARG A 222 -9.06 4.81 9.08
CA ARG A 222 -8.62 6.03 8.37
C ARG A 222 -7.75 5.73 7.14
N SER A 223 -7.31 4.49 6.96
CA SER A 223 -6.66 4.04 5.73
C SER A 223 -7.72 3.74 4.65
N PRO A 224 -7.62 4.29 3.43
CA PRO A 224 -8.54 3.97 2.33
C PRO A 224 -8.58 2.47 2.00
N PHE A 225 -7.47 1.75 2.18
CA PHE A 225 -7.43 0.31 2.04
C PHE A 225 -8.29 -0.37 3.11
N PHE A 226 -8.10 -0.07 4.40
CA PHE A 226 -8.89 -0.69 5.48
C PHE A 226 -10.37 -0.26 5.51
N ALA A 227 -10.70 0.87 4.89
CA ALA A 227 -12.08 1.28 4.66
C ALA A 227 -12.83 0.28 3.77
N THR A 228 -12.14 -0.38 2.82
CA THR A 228 -12.72 -1.35 1.87
C THR A 228 -12.37 -2.80 2.20
N HIS A 229 -11.23 -3.03 2.85
CA HIS A 229 -10.72 -4.32 3.30
C HIS A 229 -10.53 -4.30 4.83
N PRO A 230 -11.58 -4.49 5.63
CA PRO A 230 -11.46 -4.43 7.08
C PRO A 230 -10.36 -5.37 7.61
N PRO A 231 -9.52 -4.92 8.55
CA PRO A 231 -8.49 -5.77 9.12
C PRO A 231 -9.15 -6.92 9.90
N ALA A 232 -8.57 -8.11 9.82
CA ALA A 232 -8.90 -9.23 10.69
C ALA A 232 -7.67 -9.60 11.52
N ALA A 233 -7.86 -9.76 12.84
CA ALA A 233 -6.78 -10.00 13.79
C ALA A 233 -5.97 -11.26 13.42
N GLU A 234 -6.65 -12.27 12.86
CA GLU A 234 -6.09 -13.57 12.49
C GLU A 234 -5.54 -13.61 11.05
N ARG A 235 -5.74 -12.56 10.23
CA ARG A 235 -5.47 -12.59 8.78
C ARG A 235 -4.00 -12.86 8.45
N GLN A 236 -3.09 -12.24 9.18
CA GLN A 236 -1.66 -12.47 9.03
C GLN A 236 -1.32 -13.95 9.26
N GLN A 237 -1.87 -14.55 10.32
CA GLN A 237 -1.63 -15.96 10.65
C GLN A 237 -2.22 -16.88 9.58
N ALA A 238 -3.45 -16.62 9.13
CA ALA A 238 -4.10 -17.39 8.08
C ALA A 238 -3.28 -17.37 6.76
N LEU A 239 -2.81 -16.20 6.34
CA LEU A 239 -1.93 -16.07 5.17
C LEU A 239 -0.62 -16.83 5.34
N ALA A 240 -0.01 -16.77 6.53
CA ALA A 240 1.21 -17.51 6.82
C ALA A 240 0.98 -19.04 6.77
N GLU A 241 -0.17 -19.52 7.25
CA GLU A 241 -0.55 -20.93 7.17
C GLU A 241 -0.81 -21.38 5.72
N LEU A 242 -1.52 -20.57 4.93
CA LEU A 242 -1.73 -20.82 3.50
C LEU A 242 -0.42 -20.89 2.71
N ALA A 243 0.53 -20.01 3.02
CA ALA A 243 1.86 -20.00 2.40
C ALA A 243 2.69 -21.24 2.77
N ARG A 244 2.60 -21.73 4.02
CA ARG A 244 3.32 -22.95 4.47
C ARG A 244 2.91 -24.20 3.71
N ALA A 245 1.69 -24.27 3.19
CA ALA A 245 1.20 -25.42 2.44
C ALA A 245 1.96 -25.64 1.11
N SER A 246 2.72 -24.66 0.62
CA SER A 246 3.66 -24.84 -0.49
C SER A 246 4.76 -23.77 -0.46
N PRO A 247 5.86 -24.05 0.25
CA PRO A 247 6.97 -23.13 0.37
C PRO A 247 7.76 -22.99 -0.94
N GLY A 248 8.38 -21.83 -1.15
CA GLY A 248 9.21 -21.52 -2.31
C GLY A 248 8.62 -20.41 -3.18
N GLY A 249 9.28 -20.14 -4.31
CA GLY A 249 8.97 -19.01 -5.19
C GLY A 249 9.98 -17.87 -5.04
N ALA A 250 9.89 -16.88 -5.93
CA ALA A 250 10.81 -15.75 -5.95
C ALA A 250 10.19 -14.50 -5.35
N ALA A 251 10.95 -13.78 -4.52
CA ALA A 251 10.57 -12.46 -4.01
C ALA A 251 10.85 -11.33 -5.03
N ASN A 252 11.86 -11.51 -5.89
CA ASN A 252 12.34 -10.54 -6.89
C ASN A 252 12.64 -9.14 -6.31
N GLU A 253 13.28 -9.08 -5.13
CA GLU A 253 13.60 -7.82 -4.44
C GLU A 253 14.52 -6.91 -5.25
N ALA A 254 15.57 -7.45 -5.89
CA ALA A 254 16.51 -6.65 -6.66
C ALA A 254 15.84 -6.05 -7.91
N GLN A 255 15.02 -6.83 -8.61
CA GLN A 255 14.26 -6.38 -9.78
C GLN A 255 13.29 -5.26 -9.40
N TRP A 256 12.56 -5.44 -8.30
CA TRP A 256 11.66 -4.42 -7.78
C TRP A 256 12.39 -3.12 -7.48
N ARG A 257 13.46 -3.19 -6.70
CA ARG A 257 14.25 -2.03 -6.30
C ARG A 257 14.81 -1.24 -7.49
N GLU A 258 15.37 -1.93 -8.48
CA GLU A 258 15.87 -1.26 -9.69
C GLU A 258 14.74 -0.66 -10.52
N GLY A 259 13.60 -1.36 -10.61
CA GLY A 259 12.42 -0.88 -11.34
C GLY A 259 11.81 0.40 -10.77
N VAL A 260 11.80 0.56 -9.44
CA VAL A 260 11.20 1.73 -8.78
C VAL A 260 12.17 2.87 -8.47
N LYS A 261 13.48 2.62 -8.55
CA LYS A 261 14.52 3.62 -8.25
C LYS A 261 14.31 4.99 -8.89
N PRO A 262 13.87 5.12 -10.17
CA PRO A 262 13.65 6.43 -10.78
C PRO A 262 12.52 7.26 -10.15
N PHE A 263 11.60 6.62 -9.43
CA PHE A 263 10.40 7.27 -8.86
C PHE A 263 10.49 7.48 -7.36
N LEU A 264 11.48 6.83 -6.72
CA LEU A 264 11.59 6.75 -5.27
C LEU A 264 11.64 8.12 -4.60
N ARG A 265 12.42 9.06 -5.16
CA ARG A 265 12.52 10.42 -4.64
C ARG A 265 11.17 11.12 -4.61
N ASP A 266 10.45 11.11 -5.74
CA ASP A 266 9.13 11.74 -5.85
C ASP A 266 8.13 11.12 -4.85
N TRP A 267 8.11 9.79 -4.73
CA TRP A 267 7.22 9.11 -3.78
C TRP A 267 7.55 9.44 -2.32
N LEU A 268 8.83 9.59 -1.98
CA LEU A 268 9.24 10.03 -0.64
C LEU A 268 8.81 11.47 -0.36
N HIS A 269 8.92 12.39 -1.33
CA HIS A 269 8.36 13.74 -1.17
C HIS A 269 6.84 13.71 -0.94
N GLU A 270 6.11 12.86 -1.67
CA GLU A 270 4.66 12.71 -1.48
C GLU A 270 4.32 12.11 -0.10
N GLU A 271 5.11 11.14 0.36
CA GLU A 271 4.97 10.53 1.67
C GLU A 271 5.23 11.53 2.80
N VAL A 272 6.28 12.36 2.70
CA VAL A 272 6.53 13.46 3.64
C VAL A 272 5.38 14.46 3.63
N LYS A 273 4.90 14.86 2.45
CA LYS A 273 3.80 15.81 2.28
C LYS A 273 2.46 15.31 2.83
N ARG A 274 2.29 13.99 2.95
CA ARG A 274 1.08 13.34 3.49
C ARG A 274 0.77 13.77 4.93
N GLY A 275 1.78 14.17 5.71
CA GLY A 275 1.62 14.70 7.07
C GLY A 275 1.20 13.69 8.14
N GLN A 276 1.18 12.40 7.81
CA GLN A 276 0.90 11.29 8.75
C GLN A 276 2.21 10.86 9.40
N HIS A 277 2.77 11.73 10.24
CA HIS A 277 4.15 11.66 10.68
C HIS A 277 4.50 10.34 11.40
N GLU A 278 3.64 9.81 12.27
CA GLU A 278 3.95 8.58 13.01
C GLU A 278 4.07 7.37 12.09
N GLU A 279 3.14 7.24 11.15
CA GLU A 279 3.17 6.18 10.14
C GLU A 279 4.36 6.32 9.20
N SER A 280 4.65 7.56 8.75
CA SER A 280 5.84 7.84 7.92
C SER A 280 7.13 7.46 8.65
N LEU A 281 7.26 7.75 9.95
CA LEU A 281 8.43 7.37 10.74
C LEU A 281 8.56 5.84 10.89
N ALA A 282 7.45 5.13 11.09
CA ALA A 282 7.46 3.67 11.14
C ALA A 282 7.90 3.05 9.79
N LEU A 283 7.33 3.54 8.69
CA LEU A 283 7.70 3.13 7.33
C LEU A 283 9.18 3.40 7.05
N LEU A 284 9.63 4.64 7.25
CA LEU A 284 11.00 5.05 6.94
C LEU A 284 12.03 4.38 7.86
N GLY A 285 11.68 4.14 9.12
CA GLY A 285 12.50 3.35 10.04
C GLY A 285 12.75 1.93 9.52
N ARG A 286 11.71 1.25 9.04
CA ARG A 286 11.81 -0.07 8.39
C ARG A 286 12.66 0.00 7.11
N MET A 287 12.42 0.99 6.25
CA MET A 287 13.18 1.15 5.00
C MET A 287 14.67 1.40 5.24
N ILE A 288 15.03 2.25 6.21
CA ILE A 288 16.42 2.51 6.60
C ILE A 288 17.07 1.25 7.20
N ALA A 289 16.34 0.49 8.04
CA ALA A 289 16.88 -0.75 8.60
C ALA A 289 17.21 -1.78 7.52
N ARG A 290 16.40 -1.85 6.44
CA ARG A 290 16.64 -2.74 5.30
C ARG A 290 17.69 -2.23 4.32
N SER A 291 17.78 -0.92 4.12
CA SER A 291 18.65 -0.29 3.10
C SER A 291 19.31 0.97 3.67
N PRO A 292 20.25 0.82 4.62
CA PRO A 292 20.82 1.94 5.36
C PRO A 292 21.67 2.89 4.52
N ALA A 293 22.11 2.46 3.33
CA ALA A 293 22.93 3.23 2.41
C ALA A 293 22.12 4.16 1.48
N LEU A 294 20.78 4.11 1.50
CA LEU A 294 19.95 5.00 0.69
C LEU A 294 19.70 6.32 1.41
N ALA A 295 20.50 7.34 1.06
CA ALA A 295 20.46 8.68 1.65
C ALA A 295 19.06 9.33 1.59
N ASP A 296 18.28 9.08 0.54
CA ASP A 296 16.93 9.60 0.39
C ASP A 296 15.98 9.16 1.51
N TYR A 297 16.16 7.96 2.08
CA TYR A 297 15.34 7.51 3.21
C TYR A 297 15.62 8.28 4.48
N ARG A 298 16.90 8.56 4.75
CA ARG A 298 17.31 9.38 5.88
C ARG A 298 16.85 10.83 5.70
N TRP A 299 17.01 11.38 4.49
CA TRP A 299 16.45 12.69 4.18
C TRP A 299 14.95 12.75 4.47
N ALA A 300 14.17 11.80 3.94
CA ALA A 300 12.72 11.78 4.15
C ALA A 300 12.37 11.67 5.64
N ARG A 301 13.06 10.82 6.40
CA ARG A 301 12.81 10.67 7.85
C ARG A 301 13.17 11.94 8.62
N GLY A 302 14.28 12.58 8.26
CA GLY A 302 14.68 13.87 8.80
C GLY A 302 13.65 14.95 8.52
N GLU A 303 13.09 15.01 7.31
CA GLU A 303 11.99 15.95 6.99
C GLU A 303 10.74 15.67 7.82
N VAL A 304 10.37 14.40 8.04
CA VAL A 304 9.22 14.06 8.89
C VAL A 304 9.45 14.54 10.32
N TYR A 305 10.64 14.30 10.90
CA TYR A 305 10.99 14.84 12.21
C TYR A 305 10.92 16.37 12.23
N ARG A 306 11.53 17.05 11.24
CA ARG A 306 11.55 18.51 11.15
C ARG A 306 10.13 19.10 11.08
N LEU A 307 9.21 18.45 10.36
CA LEU A 307 7.82 18.88 10.23
C LEU A 307 6.96 18.53 11.46
N ARG A 308 7.23 17.41 12.14
CA ARG A 308 6.54 17.01 13.38
C ARG A 308 6.92 17.91 14.57
N ALA A 309 8.17 18.38 14.60
CA ALA A 309 8.67 19.45 15.47
C ALA A 309 8.41 19.24 16.98
N ARG A 310 8.51 18.01 17.48
CA ARG A 310 8.59 17.76 18.94
C ARG A 310 9.96 18.15 19.50
N GLU A 311 10.06 18.23 20.82
CA GLU A 311 11.25 18.68 21.57
C GLU A 311 12.57 18.05 21.09
N SER A 312 12.60 16.74 20.81
CA SER A 312 13.78 16.01 20.33
C SER A 312 13.83 15.75 18.82
N ASP A 313 12.81 16.17 18.07
CA ASP A 313 12.70 15.85 16.64
C ASP A 313 13.74 16.62 15.82
N LEU A 314 14.04 17.87 16.17
CA LEU A 314 15.00 18.67 15.41
C LEU A 314 16.43 18.10 15.50
N ASP A 315 16.81 17.54 16.65
CA ASP A 315 18.11 16.84 16.77
C ASP A 315 18.12 15.54 15.97
N SER A 316 17.01 14.81 15.97
CA SER A 316 16.84 13.60 15.15
C SER A 316 16.91 13.93 13.65
N ALA A 317 16.31 15.04 13.22
CA ALA A 317 16.36 15.52 11.85
C ALA A 317 17.79 15.89 11.43
N VAL A 318 18.52 16.64 12.25
CA VAL A 318 19.94 16.97 12.01
C VAL A 318 20.77 15.70 11.90
N ALA A 319 20.60 14.73 12.80
CA ALA A 319 21.33 13.47 12.77
C ALA A 319 21.08 12.69 11.46
N ASP A 320 19.83 12.62 11.01
CA ASP A 320 19.48 11.95 9.75
C ASP A 320 20.04 12.67 8.52
N TYR A 321 19.97 14.00 8.47
CA TYR A 321 20.54 14.78 7.37
C TYR A 321 22.07 14.60 7.29
N LEU A 322 22.77 14.69 8.42
CA LEU A 322 24.22 14.50 8.47
C LEU A 322 24.62 13.09 8.06
N ALA A 323 23.87 12.07 8.48
CA ALA A 323 24.11 10.69 8.04
C ALA A 323 23.86 10.52 6.54
N ALA A 324 22.80 11.13 5.98
CA ALA A 324 22.53 11.10 4.54
C ALA A 324 23.66 11.71 3.70
N ILE A 325 24.27 12.79 4.21
CA ILE A 325 25.43 13.45 3.58
C ILE A 325 26.67 12.58 3.70
N ALA A 326 26.94 12.01 4.89
CA ALA A 326 28.11 11.17 5.15
C ALA A 326 28.12 9.89 4.31
N ASP A 327 26.94 9.32 4.01
CA ASP A 327 26.78 8.14 3.16
C ASP A 327 27.01 8.45 1.65
N GLY A 328 27.30 9.70 1.29
CA GLY A 328 27.71 10.12 -0.06
C GLY A 328 26.57 10.38 -1.04
N GLY A 329 25.30 10.29 -0.61
CA GLY A 329 24.15 10.57 -1.47
C GLY A 329 23.79 12.06 -1.59
N GLU A 330 24.10 12.85 -0.57
CA GLU A 330 23.90 14.32 -0.48
C GLU A 330 22.62 14.86 -1.18
N PRO A 331 21.40 14.39 -0.84
CA PRO A 331 20.17 14.95 -1.40
C PRO A 331 20.09 16.47 -1.12
N PRO A 332 19.87 17.36 -2.10
CA PRO A 332 19.94 18.80 -1.87
C PRO A 332 19.07 19.28 -0.68
N ASP A 333 17.87 18.72 -0.57
CA ASP A 333 16.92 19.03 0.49
C ASP A 333 17.43 18.77 1.93
N THR A 334 18.47 17.94 2.13
CA THR A 334 19.10 17.79 3.47
C THR A 334 19.76 19.09 3.91
N HIS A 335 20.44 19.79 3.01
CA HIS A 335 21.09 21.07 3.28
C HIS A 335 20.09 22.18 3.51
N ARG A 336 18.98 22.15 2.76
CA ARG A 336 17.83 23.03 3.02
C ARG A 336 17.27 22.81 4.42
N GLY A 337 17.01 21.55 4.81
CA GLY A 337 16.52 21.18 6.13
C GLY A 337 17.45 21.63 7.26
N LEU A 338 18.76 21.33 7.13
CA LEU A 338 19.80 21.79 8.05
C LEU A 338 19.82 23.31 8.18
N GLY A 339 19.82 24.04 7.07
CA GLY A 339 19.79 25.50 7.06
C GLY A 339 18.60 26.08 7.82
N MET A 340 17.40 25.51 7.62
CA MET A 340 16.19 25.91 8.34
C MET A 340 16.30 25.68 9.85
N ILE A 341 16.85 24.53 10.27
CA ILE A 341 17.03 24.20 11.69
C ILE A 341 18.08 25.11 12.34
N TYR A 342 19.24 25.30 11.71
CA TYR A 342 20.30 26.16 12.21
C TYR A 342 19.86 27.62 12.29
N ARG A 343 19.10 28.12 11.31
CA ARG A 343 18.51 29.45 11.34
C ARG A 343 17.56 29.61 12.54
N ALA A 344 16.71 28.63 12.81
CA ALA A 344 15.81 28.64 13.96
C ALA A 344 16.55 28.58 15.31
N ARG A 345 17.77 28.03 15.34
CA ARG A 345 18.65 27.96 16.51
C ARG A 345 19.60 29.16 16.65
N HIS A 346 19.47 30.18 15.80
CA HIS A 346 20.38 31.33 15.76
C HIS A 346 21.85 30.96 15.47
N GLN A 347 22.07 29.84 14.78
CA GLN A 347 23.38 29.37 14.33
C GLN A 347 23.64 29.87 12.90
N SER A 348 23.84 31.20 12.78
CA SER A 348 23.91 31.89 11.48
C SER A 348 25.00 31.38 10.54
N PRO A 349 26.25 31.10 11.00
CA PRO A 349 27.30 30.58 10.12
C PRO A 349 26.97 29.21 9.50
N GLU A 350 26.45 28.28 10.30
CA GLU A 350 26.07 26.94 9.88
C GLU A 350 24.85 26.97 8.97
N ALA A 351 23.86 27.81 9.30
CA ALA A 351 22.68 28.03 8.47
C ALA A 351 23.06 28.55 7.08
N ARG A 352 23.92 29.57 7.02
CA ARG A 352 24.41 30.15 5.76
C ARG A 352 25.14 29.11 4.91
N THR A 353 26.06 28.37 5.53
CA THR A 353 26.84 27.32 4.83
C THR A 353 25.91 26.27 4.22
N SER A 354 24.90 25.85 4.97
CA SER A 354 23.93 24.85 4.53
C SER A 354 23.06 25.37 3.37
N PHE A 355 22.54 26.59 3.48
CA PHE A 355 21.75 27.19 2.40
C PHE A 355 22.56 27.45 1.11
N GLN A 356 23.83 27.83 1.24
CA GLN A 356 24.72 27.98 0.08
C GLN A 356 24.92 26.63 -0.62
N ARG A 357 25.20 25.56 0.15
CA ARG A 357 25.34 24.21 -0.41
C ARG A 357 24.07 23.71 -1.08
N TYR A 358 22.90 24.01 -0.52
CA TYR A 358 21.61 23.71 -1.16
C TYR A 358 21.49 24.37 -2.55
N LEU A 359 21.81 25.66 -2.65
CA LEU A 359 21.73 26.40 -3.92
C LEU A 359 22.80 25.95 -4.94
N GLU A 360 23.95 25.45 -4.49
CA GLU A 360 24.95 24.83 -5.38
C GLU A 360 24.42 23.54 -6.00
N LEU A 361 23.75 22.70 -5.19
CA LEU A 361 23.24 21.40 -5.63
C LEU A 361 21.92 21.50 -6.40
N ALA A 362 21.09 22.50 -6.10
CA ALA A 362 19.78 22.70 -6.71
C ALA A 362 19.52 24.19 -7.04
N PRO A 363 20.27 24.80 -7.97
CA PRO A 363 20.17 26.23 -8.28
C PRO A 363 18.80 26.66 -8.83
N GLU A 364 18.13 25.76 -9.53
CA GLU A 364 16.82 25.98 -10.16
C GLU A 364 15.63 25.51 -9.29
N ALA A 365 15.88 25.24 -8.00
CA ALA A 365 14.81 24.86 -7.09
C ALA A 365 13.73 25.97 -7.03
N PRO A 366 12.43 25.61 -6.98
CA PRO A 366 11.33 26.60 -6.98
C PRO A 366 11.38 27.62 -5.84
N ASP A 367 12.02 27.27 -4.72
CA ASP A 367 12.17 28.11 -3.54
C ASP A 367 13.59 28.71 -3.40
N SER A 368 14.44 28.59 -4.42
CA SER A 368 15.79 29.17 -4.43
C SER A 368 15.83 30.67 -4.09
N ALA A 369 14.85 31.45 -4.58
CA ALA A 369 14.73 32.88 -4.27
C ALA A 369 14.46 33.15 -2.78
N MET A 370 13.64 32.31 -2.13
CA MET A 370 13.40 32.38 -0.68
C MET A 370 14.69 32.06 0.09
N ILE A 371 15.40 31.00 -0.31
CA ILE A 371 16.64 30.61 0.37
C ILE A 371 17.73 31.68 0.22
N LYS A 372 17.80 32.37 -0.93
CA LYS A 372 18.70 33.52 -1.13
C LYS A 372 18.39 34.66 -0.13
N SER A 373 17.12 34.99 0.10
CA SER A 373 16.76 36.01 1.09
C SER A 373 17.17 35.62 2.50
N TYR A 374 17.05 34.33 2.86
CA TYR A 374 17.51 33.85 4.17
C TYR A 374 19.02 34.00 4.33
N ILE A 375 19.81 33.78 3.27
CA ILE A 375 21.26 34.00 3.32
C ILE A 375 21.57 35.48 3.58
N GLU A 376 20.87 36.41 2.90
CA GLU A 376 21.07 37.86 3.07
C GLU A 376 20.74 38.30 4.51
N GLU A 377 19.62 37.86 5.07
CA GLU A 377 19.22 38.15 6.45
C GLU A 377 20.24 37.65 7.49
N LEU A 378 20.92 36.54 7.21
CA LEU A 378 21.96 35.98 8.11
C LEU A 378 23.30 36.74 8.03
N THR A 379 23.44 37.70 7.11
CA THR A 379 24.65 38.53 6.96
C THR A 379 24.58 39.90 7.65
N THR A 380 23.37 40.32 8.04
CA THR A 380 23.09 41.53 8.82
C THR A 380 23.05 41.21 10.30
#